data_AF-A0A386C893-F1
#
_entry.id   AF-A0A386C893-F1
#
_cell.length_a   1.000
_cell.length_b   1.000
_cell.length_c   1.000
_cell.angle_alpha   90.00
_cell.angle_beta   90.00
_cell.angle_gamma   90.00
#
_symmetry.space_group_name_H-M   'P 1'
#
loop_
_entity.id
_entity.type
_entity.pdbx_description
1 polymer ?
#
loop_
_entity_poly.entity_id
_entity_poly.type
_entity_poly.pdbx_seq_one_letter_code
_entity_poly.pdbx_strand_id
1 'polypeptide(L)' 'MPDVLFQPHSAPLGMAFYTGSQFPAEYKGDAFVTLHGSWNRSKRTGYKLVRLILKDGKPTGEYEDFMTGLVTPNDPNVW' A
#
# COMPACT_ATOMS: atom_id res chain seq x y z
N MET A 1 -1.41 -19.33 3.98
CA MET A 1 -1.16 -18.01 4.62
C MET A 1 -1.20 -16.97 3.52
N PRO A 2 -1.60 -15.71 3.78
CA PRO A 2 -1.53 -14.64 2.77
C PRO A 2 -0.07 -14.33 2.41
N ASP A 3 0.18 -13.98 1.15
CA ASP A 3 1.54 -13.72 0.64
C ASP A 3 2.12 -12.39 1.12
N VAL A 4 1.26 -11.39 1.38
CA VAL A 4 1.65 -10.08 1.94
C VAL A 4 0.71 -9.72 3.09
N LEU A 5 1.25 -9.25 4.20
CA LEU A 5 0.51 -8.86 5.39
C LEU A 5 0.36 -7.34 5.48
N PHE A 6 -0.85 -6.83 5.32
CA PHE A 6 -1.16 -5.43 5.65
C PHE A 6 -1.50 -5.25 7.12
N GLN A 7 -1.31 -4.03 7.62
CA GLN A 7 -1.80 -3.68 8.95
C GLN A 7 -3.34 -3.81 8.99
N PRO A 8 -3.92 -4.40 10.06
CA PRO A 8 -5.37 -4.53 10.19
C PRO A 8 -6.09 -3.19 10.03
N HIS A 9 -7.24 -3.22 9.35
CA HIS A 9 -8.06 -2.04 9.03
C HIS A 9 -7.47 -1.07 7.99
N SER A 10 -6.44 -1.44 7.22
CA SER A 10 -5.91 -0.56 6.15
C SER A 10 -6.83 -0.42 4.93
N ALA A 11 -7.86 -1.26 4.81
CA ALA A 11 -8.88 -1.26 3.75
C ALA A 11 -8.28 -1.16 2.33
N PRO A 12 -7.60 -2.21 1.82
CA PRO A 12 -7.14 -2.22 0.43
C PRO A 12 -8.35 -2.21 -0.52
N LEU A 13 -8.43 -1.23 -1.43
CA LEU A 13 -9.56 -1.09 -2.35
C LEU A 13 -9.22 -1.29 -3.83
N GLY A 14 -7.94 -1.18 -4.18
CA GLY A 14 -7.50 -1.32 -5.57
C GLY A 14 -6.07 -1.83 -5.65
N MET A 15 -5.77 -2.52 -6.74
CA MET A 15 -4.45 -3.05 -7.04
C MET A 15 -4.20 -2.98 -8.55
N ALA A 16 -2.98 -2.64 -8.96
CA ALA A 16 -2.56 -2.68 -10.35
C ALA A 16 -1.09 -3.09 -10.46
N PHE A 17 -0.77 -4.00 -11.40
CA PHE A 17 0.60 -4.32 -11.76
C PHE A 17 1.18 -3.24 -12.68
N TYR A 18 2.39 -2.80 -12.39
CA TYR A 18 3.05 -1.76 -13.15
C TYR A 18 3.69 -2.30 -14.44
N THR A 19 3.12 -1.92 -15.58
CA THR A 19 3.60 -2.30 -16.91
C THR A 19 4.22 -1.13 -17.69
N GLY A 20 4.28 0.05 -17.08
CA GLY A 20 4.78 1.28 -17.69
C GLY A 20 6.30 1.37 -17.79
N SER A 21 6.78 2.56 -18.13
CA SER A 21 8.21 2.89 -18.29
C SER A 21 8.60 4.27 -17.73
N GLN A 22 7.72 4.90 -16.97
CA GLN A 22 7.90 6.20 -16.31
C GLN A 22 8.69 6.09 -15.00
N PHE A 23 8.54 4.98 -14.26
CA PHE A 23 9.30 4.69 -13.05
C PHE A 23 10.56 3.88 -13.37
N PRO A 24 11.55 3.85 -12.44
CA PRO A 24 12.73 3.03 -12.58
C PRO A 24 12.44 1.57 -12.92
N ALA A 25 13.37 0.91 -13.61
CA ALA A 25 13.15 -0.42 -14.19
C ALA A 25 12.79 -1.49 -13.14
N GLU A 26 13.26 -1.34 -11.90
CA GLU A 26 12.98 -2.23 -10.78
C GLU A 26 11.51 -2.22 -10.33
N TYR A 27 10.70 -1.22 -10.74
CA TYR A 27 9.27 -1.19 -10.46
C TYR A 27 8.47 -2.06 -11.43
N LYS A 28 9.07 -2.47 -12.55
CA LYS A 28 8.35 -3.15 -13.62
C LYS A 28 7.94 -4.56 -13.17
N GLY A 29 6.64 -4.81 -13.19
CA GLY A 29 6.06 -6.06 -12.68
C GLY A 29 5.68 -6.03 -11.19
N ASP A 30 6.08 -5.00 -10.45
CA ASP A 30 5.58 -4.76 -9.09
C ASP A 30 4.10 -4.37 -9.11
N ALA A 31 3.43 -4.46 -7.95
CA ALA A 31 2.04 -4.05 -7.81
C ALA A 31 1.91 -2.80 -6.93
N PHE A 32 1.05 -1.87 -7.33
CA PHE A 32 0.62 -0.77 -6.47
C PHE A 32 -0.73 -1.09 -5.86
N VAL A 33 -0.88 -0.84 -4.56
CA VAL A 33 -2.12 -1.08 -3.80
C VAL A 33 -2.57 0.21 -3.12
N THR A 34 -3.84 0.55 -3.25
CA THR A 34 -4.45 1.67 -2.53
C THR A 34 -4.96 1.20 -1.18
N LEU A 35 -4.41 1.77 -0.10
CA LEU A 35 -4.89 1.55 1.26
C LEU A 35 -5.79 2.71 1.65
N HIS A 36 -7.10 2.50 1.60
CA HIS A 36 -8.09 3.56 1.81
C HIS A 36 -8.06 4.13 3.23
N GLY A 37 -7.75 3.29 4.20
CA GLY A 37 -7.57 3.71 5.59
C GLY A 37 -8.60 3.17 6.56
N SER A 38 -8.20 3.16 7.83
CA SER A 38 -9.00 2.65 8.94
C SER A 38 -10.02 3.68 9.41
N TRP A 39 -11.26 3.26 9.65
CA TRP A 39 -12.24 4.05 10.41
C TRP A 39 -12.37 3.56 11.87
N ASN A 40 -12.40 2.24 12.08
CA ASN A 40 -12.56 1.64 13.41
C ASN A 40 -11.22 1.22 14.03
N ARG A 41 -10.33 2.18 14.33
CA ARG A 41 -9.02 1.89 14.95
C ARG A 41 -8.50 3.07 15.76
N SER A 42 -7.97 2.83 16.95
CA SER A 42 -7.43 3.91 17.81
C SER A 42 -6.22 4.64 17.23
N LYS A 43 -5.40 3.96 16.41
CA LYS A 43 -4.30 4.56 15.64
C LYS A 43 -4.59 4.40 14.15
N ARG A 44 -4.52 5.48 13.38
CA ARG A 44 -4.75 5.42 11.92
C ARG A 44 -3.79 4.43 11.25
N THR A 45 -4.25 3.73 10.23
CA THR A 45 -3.42 2.98 9.27
C THR A 45 -4.06 3.03 7.89
N GLY A 46 -3.32 2.68 6.85
CA GLY A 46 -3.67 2.96 5.46
C GLY A 46 -3.47 4.44 5.11
N TYR A 47 -4.39 5.02 4.35
CA TYR A 47 -4.31 6.38 3.79
C TYR A 47 -3.06 6.62 2.95
N LYS A 48 -2.70 5.62 2.14
CA LYS A 48 -1.49 5.64 1.32
C LYS A 48 -1.58 4.70 0.13
N LEU A 49 -0.69 4.90 -0.83
CA LEU A 49 -0.36 3.90 -1.83
C LEU A 49 0.90 3.18 -1.39
N VAL A 50 0.91 1.87 -1.54
CA VAL A 50 2.07 1.03 -1.29
C VAL A 50 2.49 0.30 -2.56
N ARG A 51 3.78 0.04 -2.71
CA ARG A 51 4.31 -0.86 -3.73
C ARG A 51 4.61 -2.22 -3.10
N LEU A 52 4.02 -3.28 -3.64
CA LEU A 52 4.39 -4.65 -3.37
C LEU A 52 5.55 -5.03 -4.27
N ILE A 53 6.62 -5.56 -3.68
CA ILE A 53 7.81 -5.97 -4.41
C ILE A 53 7.60 -7.40 -4.90
N LEU A 54 7.73 -7.62 -6.21
CA LEU A 54 7.64 -8.93 -6.83
C LEU A 54 9.00 -9.42 -7.29
N LYS A 55 9.29 -10.69 -7.02
CA LYS A 55 10.45 -11.41 -7.55
C LYS A 55 9.96 -12.65 -8.28
N ASP A 56 10.31 -12.77 -9.55
CA ASP A 56 9.91 -13.90 -10.41
C ASP A 56 8.39 -14.13 -10.42
N GLY A 57 7.61 -13.03 -10.42
CA GLY A 57 6.15 -13.06 -10.39
C GLY A 57 5.52 -13.40 -9.03
N LYS A 58 6.30 -13.48 -7.95
CA LYS A 58 5.83 -13.77 -6.60
C LYS A 58 6.09 -12.60 -5.65
N PRO A 59 5.14 -12.23 -4.77
CA PRO A 59 5.39 -11.22 -3.74
C PRO A 59 6.51 -11.66 -2.79
N THR A 60 7.37 -10.72 -2.39
CA THR A 60 8.41 -10.98 -1.38
C THR A 60 7.86 -11.05 0.05
N GLY A 61 6.61 -10.65 0.25
CA GLY A 61 5.98 -10.46 1.55
C GLY A 61 6.12 -9.04 2.09
N GLU A 62 6.95 -8.21 1.46
CA GLU A 62 7.21 -6.84 1.85
C GLU A 62 6.44 -5.85 0.97
N TYR A 63 6.20 -4.67 1.52
CA TYR A 63 5.73 -3.52 0.77
C TYR A 63 6.39 -2.25 1.29
N GLU A 64 6.48 -1.26 0.42
CA GLU A 64 7.02 0.06 0.75
C GLU A 64 5.97 1.15 0.52
N ASP A 65 6.12 2.24 1.27
CA ASP A 65 5.27 3.40 1.14
C ASP A 65 5.65 4.16 -0.14
N PHE A 66 4.72 4.22 -1.10
CA PHE A 66 4.94 4.87 -2.39
C PHE A 66 4.41 6.30 -2.40
N MET A 67 3.20 6.52 -1.86
CA MET A 67 2.59 7.84 -1.75
C MET A 67 1.88 7.97 -0.41
N THR A 68 2.33 8.91 0.42
CA THR A 68 1.79 9.20 1.76
C THR A 68 1.38 10.66 1.86
N GLY A 69 0.95 11.11 3.04
CA GLY A 69 0.54 12.51 3.26
C GLY A 69 -0.87 12.84 2.77
N LEU A 70 -1.73 11.84 2.58
CA LEU A 70 -3.12 12.01 2.16
C LEU A 70 -4.06 12.42 3.30
N VAL A 71 -3.50 12.76 4.46
CA VAL A 71 -4.20 13.07 5.70
C VAL A 71 -3.53 14.26 6.36
N THR A 72 -4.31 15.18 6.90
CA THR A 72 -3.78 16.33 7.64
C THR A 72 -3.18 15.87 8.98
N PRO A 73 -2.04 16.44 9.41
CA PRO A 73 -1.35 16.02 10.62
C PRO A 73 -2.13 16.30 11.92
N ASN A 74 -3.13 17.19 11.85
CA ASN A 74 -3.81 17.73 13.03
C ASN A 74 -5.04 16.92 13.47
N ASP A 75 -5.36 15.83 12.78
CA ASP A 75 -6.43 14.94 13.18
C ASP A 75 -5.90 13.49 13.23
N PRO A 76 -5.58 12.96 14.42
CA PRO A 76 -5.13 11.58 14.57
C PRO A 76 -6.30 10.59 14.72
N ASN A 77 -7.55 11.05 14.85
CA ASN A 77 -8.67 10.21 15.29
C ASN A 77 -9.53 9.75 14.13
N VAL A 78 -9.65 8.45 13.87
CA VAL A 78 -10.52 7.94 12.77
C VAL A 78 -11.92 7.53 13.20
N TRP A 79 -12.24 7.77 14.47
CA TRP A 79 -13.56 7.55 15.05
C TRP A 79 -14.59 8.50 14.46
#